data_AF-A0A7V4M6S2-F1
#
_entry.id   AF-A0A7V4M6S2-F1
#
_cell.length_a   1.000
_cell.length_b   1.000
_cell.length_c   1.000
_cell.angle_alpha   90.00
_cell.angle_beta   90.00
_cell.angle_gamma   90.00
#
_symmetry.space_group_name_H-M   'P 1'
#
loop_
_entity.id
_entity.type
_entity.pdbx_description
1 polymer ?
#
loop_
_entity_poly.entity_id
_entity_poly.type
_entity_poly.pdbx_seq_one_letter_code
_entity_poly.pdbx_strand_id
1 'polypeptide(L)' 'MKSHTWDVERRADGAVLVRVHSANTMGERLPDAVFTFRRGDPQYEYWLSQWQGRMKLQASGSCSQSGRLEALV' A
#
# COMPACT_ATOMS: atom_id res chain seq x y z
N MET A 1 -6.25 2.37 -16.51
CA MET A 1 -5.71 1.41 -15.52
C MET A 1 -6.55 1.57 -14.25
N LYS A 2 -7.19 0.51 -13.74
CA LYS A 2 -8.00 0.61 -12.52
C LYS A 2 -7.06 0.85 -11.33
N SER A 3 -7.24 1.96 -10.62
CA SER A 3 -6.60 2.17 -9.33
C SER A 3 -7.02 1.02 -8.41
N HIS A 4 -6.05 0.32 -7.83
CA HIS A 4 -6.35 -0.74 -6.86
C HIS A 4 -7.14 -0.12 -5.71
N THR A 5 -8.32 -0.66 -5.42
CA THR A 5 -9.20 -0.17 -4.35
C THR A 5 -8.76 -0.71 -2.99
N TRP A 6 -7.46 -0.94 -2.78
CA TRP A 6 -6.96 -1.51 -1.55
C TRP A 6 -5.54 -1.06 -1.21
N ASP A 7 -5.27 -1.06 0.09
CA ASP A 7 -3.97 -0.85 0.70
C ASP A 7 -3.53 -2.10 1.46
N VAL A 8 -2.21 -2.29 1.55
CA VAL A 8 -1.62 -3.41 2.28
C VAL A 8 -0.44 -2.94 3.13
N GLU A 9 -0.37 -3.46 4.35
CA GLU A 9 0.68 -3.19 5.33
C GLU A 9 1.14 -4.50 5.97
N ARG A 10 2.43 -4.61 6.29
CA ARG A 10 2.95 -5.66 7.16
C ARG A 10 3.31 -5.07 8.52
N ARG A 11 2.71 -5.62 9.57
CA ARG A 11 2.95 -5.22 10.96
C ARG A 11 4.19 -5.89 11.54
N ALA A 12 4.68 -5.34 12.66
CA ALA A 12 5.86 -5.83 13.36
C ALA A 12 5.69 -7.27 13.91
N ASP A 13 4.46 -7.66 14.24
CA ASP A 13 4.10 -9.03 14.67
C ASP A 13 4.08 -10.04 13.51
N GLY A 14 4.33 -9.59 12.29
CA GLY A 14 4.33 -10.41 11.09
C GLY A 14 2.95 -10.56 10.43
N ALA A 15 1.88 -10.00 10.99
CA ALA A 15 0.57 -10.01 10.35
C ALA A 15 0.54 -9.07 9.12
N VAL A 16 -0.22 -9.47 8.10
CA VAL A 16 -0.48 -8.66 6.91
C VAL A 16 -1.89 -8.11 7.00
N LEU A 17 -2.02 -6.79 7.03
CA LEU A 17 -3.30 -6.08 7.05
C LEU A 17 -3.63 -5.59 5.66
N VAL A 18 -4.82 -5.92 5.17
CA VAL A 18 -5.35 -5.50 3.88
C VAL A 18 -6.58 -4.65 4.12
N ARG A 19 -6.56 -3.40 3.68
CA ARG A 19 -7.70 -2.49 3.71
C ARG A 19 -8.28 -2.38 2.31
N VAL A 20 -9.53 -2.77 2.13
CA VAL A 20 -10.26 -2.62 0.87
C VAL A 20 -11.19 -1.43 0.99
N HIS A 21 -10.95 -0.41 0.16
CA HIS A 21 -11.75 0.79 0.11
C HIS A 21 -13.14 0.49 -0.42
N SER A 22 -14.15 0.91 0.32
CA SER A 22 -15.53 0.83 -0.17
C SER A 22 -15.73 1.86 -1.29
N ALA A 23 -16.53 1.50 -2.29
CA ALA A 23 -17.02 2.47 -3.25
C ALA A 23 -18.18 3.24 -2.63
N ASN A 24 -18.20 4.57 -2.83
CA ASN A 24 -19.37 5.37 -2.48
C ASN A 24 -20.56 4.88 -3.32
N THR A 25 -21.57 4.35 -2.65
CA THR A 25 -22.79 3.85 -3.29
C THR A 25 -23.93 4.70 -2.77
N MET A 26 -24.70 5.32 -3.67
CA MET A 26 -25.91 6.09 -3.31
C MET A 26 -25.67 7.27 -2.35
N GLY A 27 -24.47 7.86 -2.36
CA GLY A 27 -24.14 9.05 -1.54
C GLY A 27 -23.66 8.73 -0.13
N GLU A 28 -23.69 7.47 0.30
CA GLU A 28 -23.18 7.04 1.59
C GLU A 28 -21.80 6.38 1.44
N ARG A 29 -20.84 6.86 2.23
CA ARG A 29 -19.52 6.26 2.34
C ARG A 29 -19.56 5.13 3.37
N LEU A 30 -19.52 3.90 2.89
CA LEU A 30 -19.39 2.72 3.75
C LEU A 30 -17.99 2.66 4.36
N PRO A 31 -17.83 2.04 5.55
CA PRO A 31 -16.49 1.80 6.10
C PRO A 31 -15.68 0.87 5.17
N ASP A 32 -14.38 1.07 5.16
CA ASP A 32 -13.46 0.17 4.47
C ASP A 32 -13.44 -1.21 5.15
N ALA A 33 -13.38 -2.27 4.36
CA ALA A 33 -13.24 -3.62 4.89
C ALA A 33 -11.76 -3.87 5.24
N VAL A 34 -11.50 -4.40 6.43
CA VAL A 34 -10.14 -4.68 6.90
C VAL A 34 -10.00 -6.17 7.19
N PHE A 35 -9.02 -6.79 6.55
CA PHE A 35 -8.65 -8.20 6.73
C PHE A 35 -7.25 -8.28 7.33
N THR A 36 -7.05 -9.23 8.25
CA THR A 36 -5.73 -9.52 8.82
C THR A 36 -5.40 -10.97 8.53
N PHE A 37 -4.26 -11.19 7.89
CA PHE A 37 -3.75 -12.52 7.56
C PHE A 37 -2.48 -12.80 8.36
N ARG A 38 -2.37 -14.02 8.87
CA ARG A 38 -1.21 -14.54 9.59
C ARG A 38 -0.65 -15.74 8.84
N ARG A 39 0.61 -16.08 9.14
CA ARG A 39 1.26 -17.26 8.57
C ARG A 39 0.44 -18.51 8.87
N GLY A 40 0.04 -19.22 7.83
CA GLY A 40 -0.86 -20.38 7.91
C GLY A 40 -2.25 -20.11 7.33
N ASP A 41 -2.67 -18.84 7.21
CA ASP A 41 -3.91 -18.51 6.53
C ASP A 41 -3.78 -18.77 5.02
N PRO A 42 -4.84 -19.32 4.37
CA PRO A 42 -4.78 -19.69 2.95
C PRO A 42 -4.34 -18.58 1.98
N GLN A 43 -4.50 -17.30 2.36
CA GLN A 43 -4.17 -16.15 1.52
C GLN A 43 -2.98 -15.32 2.01
N TYR A 44 -2.31 -15.74 3.09
CA TYR A 44 -1.23 -14.94 3.68
C TYR A 44 -0.07 -14.69 2.69
N GLU A 45 0.43 -15.73 2.04
CA GLU A 45 1.58 -15.62 1.13
C GLU A 45 1.29 -14.71 -0.08
N TYR A 46 0.05 -14.77 -0.57
CA TYR A 46 -0.40 -13.88 -1.65
C TYR A 46 -0.28 -12.41 -1.21
N TRP A 47 -0.88 -12.04 -0.09
CA TRP A 47 -0.88 -10.65 0.38
C TRP A 47 0.50 -10.18 0.82
N LEU A 48 1.33 -11.07 1.37
CA LEU A 48 2.73 -10.78 1.67
C LEU A 48 3.51 -10.40 0.40
N SER A 49 3.32 -11.14 -0.69
CA SER A 49 3.98 -10.83 -1.97
C SER A 49 3.56 -9.46 -2.54
N GLN A 50 2.28 -9.09 -2.40
CA GLN A 50 1.77 -7.79 -2.82
C GLN A 50 2.42 -6.64 -2.03
N TRP A 51 2.53 -6.79 -0.71
CA TRP A 51 3.21 -5.82 0.14
C TRP A 51 4.69 -5.66 -0.24
N GLN A 52 5.41 -6.77 -0.43
CA GLN A 52 6.82 -6.74 -0.86
C GLN A 52 6.99 -6.03 -2.21
N GLY A 53 6.09 -6.27 -3.17
CA GLY A 53 6.09 -5.60 -4.46
C GLY A 53 5.96 -4.08 -4.32
N ARG A 54 5.05 -3.61 -3.44
CA ARG A 54 4.87 -2.17 -3.19
C ARG A 54 6.10 -1.52 -2.54
N MET A 55 6.76 -2.20 -1.60
CA MET A 55 7.99 -1.69 -0.98
C MET A 55 9.12 -1.51 -2.00
N LYS A 56 9.25 -2.44 -2.95
CA LYS A 56 10.23 -2.32 -4.03
C LYS A 56 9.97 -1.11 -4.92
N LEU A 57 8.71 -0.87 -5.29
CA LEU A 57 8.31 0.29 -6.08
C LEU A 57 8.60 1.62 -5.37
N GLN A 58 8.34 1.69 -4.06
CA GLN A 58 8.65 2.87 -3.25
C GLN A 58 10.16 3.11 -3.13
N ALA A 59 10.96 2.06 -2.98
CA ALA A 59 12.42 2.16 -2.94
C ALA A 59 13.02 2.67 -4.27
N SER A 60 12.45 2.29 -5.41
CA SER A 60 12.91 2.76 -6.72
C SER A 60 12.52 4.20 -7.07
N GLY A 61 11.56 4.80 -6.35
CA GLY A 61 11.08 6.17 -6.59
C GLY A 61 11.82 7.26 -5.81
N SER A 62 12.77 6.91 -4.95
CA SER A 62 13.42 7.86 -4.02
C SER A 62 14.71 8.52 -4.54
N CYS A 63 14.94 8.57 -5.85
CA CYS A 63 16.02 9.38 -6.44
C CYS A 63 15.43 10.65 -7.07
N SER A 64 15.31 11.71 -6.29
CA SER A 64 15.20 13.09 -6.79
C SER A 64 16.11 13.95 -5.91
N GLN A 65 17.39 14.00 -6.29
CA GLN A 65 18.36 14.90 -5.68
C GLN A 65 18.16 16.32 -6.22
N SER A 66 17.68 17.20 -5.34
CA SER A 66 18.22 18.53 -5.04
C SER A 66 19.14 19.16 -6.10
N GLY A 67 18.59 20.01 -6.96
CA GLY A 67 19.34 21.02 -7.71
C GLY A 67 19.26 22.37 -7.02
N ARG A 68 20.24 22.69 -6.18
CA ARG A 68 20.48 24.06 -5.67
C ARG A 68 21.04 24.88 -6.83
N LEU A 69 20.25 25.78 -7.41
CA LEU A 69 20.76 26.82 -8.31
C LEU A 69 21.20 28.01 -7.44
N GLU A 70 22.52 28.18 -7.30
CA GLU A 70 23.08 29.45 -6.89
C GLU A 70 22.93 30.42 -8.07
N ALA A 71 22.26 31.56 -7.84
CA ALA A 71 22.20 32.66 -8.78
C ALA A 71 23.14 33.76 -8.28
N LEU A 72 24.26 33.94 -8.98
CA LEU A 72 25.13 35.10 -8.85
C LEU A 72 25.61 35.51 -10.25
N VAL A 73 24.90 36.46 -10.86
CA VAL A 73 25.42 37.51 -11.76
C VAL A 73 24.49 38.71 -11.64
#